data_AF-A0A7V1K479-F1
#
_entry.id   AF-A0A7V1K479-F1
#
_cell.length_a   1.000
_cell.length_b   1.000
_cell.length_c   1.000
_cell.angle_alpha   90.00
_cell.angle_beta   90.00
_cell.angle_gamma   90.00
#
_symmetry.space_group_name_H-M   'P 1'
#
loop_
_entity.id
_entity.type
_entity.pdbx_description
1 polymer ?
#
loop_
_entity_poly.entity_id
_entity_poly.type
_entity_poly.pdbx_seq_one_letter_code
_entity_poly.pdbx_strand_id
1 'polypeptide(L)'
;IDNINDNYVSKEELQKILKSKGKYTPSSKEKTTISDESLEDKPTSKLYSEGVRLFVKKRYSEAKKRFTITDIKGYKPAASNYYLGEIAYYTKKYEDAIFYFKKSAGLYDQASYIDVLLLHTAISLEKSGDKAQARAFYENIVENYQGKKSARIAKEKLKKL
;
A
#
# COMPACT_ATOMS: atom_id res chain seq x y z
N ILE A 1 -18.02 -25.63 -11.06
CA ILE A 1 -17.33 -25.60 -9.75
C ILE A 1 -16.11 -24.73 -9.99
N ASP A 2 -16.25 -23.43 -9.75
CA ASP A 2 -15.13 -22.50 -9.91
C ASP A 2 -14.16 -22.74 -8.77
N ASN A 3 -13.00 -23.31 -9.09
CA ASN A 3 -11.91 -23.46 -8.14
C ASN A 3 -11.34 -22.08 -7.85
N ILE A 4 -11.96 -21.41 -6.86
CA ILE A 4 -11.38 -20.26 -6.18
C ILE A 4 -10.20 -20.80 -5.38
N ASN A 5 -9.05 -20.88 -6.05
CA ASN A 5 -7.77 -21.12 -5.40
C ASN A 5 -7.35 -19.81 -4.73
N ASP A 6 -8.02 -19.47 -3.62
CA ASP A 6 -7.76 -18.28 -2.79
C ASP A 6 -6.47 -18.48 -1.98
N ASN A 7 -5.37 -18.65 -2.69
CA ASN A 7 -4.05 -18.49 -2.14
C ASN A 7 -3.80 -17.00 -1.94
N TYR A 8 -4.45 -16.40 -0.94
CA TYR A 8 -4.14 -15.05 -0.51
C TYR A 8 -2.90 -15.06 0.36
N VAL A 9 -2.06 -14.05 0.14
CA VAL A 9 -0.89 -13.80 0.98
C VAL A 9 -1.39 -13.23 2.28
N SER A 10 -1.32 -14.04 3.34
CA SER A 10 -1.82 -13.64 4.65
C SER A 10 -0.99 -12.51 5.24
N LYS A 11 -1.59 -11.81 6.19
CA LYS A 11 -0.90 -10.87 7.08
C LYS A 11 0.37 -11.48 7.69
N GLU A 12 0.36 -12.75 8.06
CA GLU A 12 1.49 -13.46 8.65
C GLU A 12 2.62 -13.64 7.64
N GLU A 13 2.28 -14.04 6.42
CA GLU A 13 3.21 -14.18 5.30
C GLU A 13 3.88 -12.82 5.00
N LEU A 14 3.08 -11.76 4.91
CA LEU A 14 3.58 -10.40 4.68
C LEU A 14 4.54 -9.96 5.80
N GLN A 15 4.19 -10.21 7.05
CA GLN A 15 5.05 -9.89 8.18
C GLN A 15 6.35 -10.69 8.15
N LYS A 16 6.29 -11.98 7.80
CA LYS A 16 7.46 -12.85 7.68
C LYS A 16 8.43 -12.33 6.62
N ILE A 17 7.93 -11.93 5.45
CA ILE A 17 8.78 -11.41 4.37
C ILE A 17 9.41 -10.06 4.77
N LEU A 18 8.70 -9.22 5.54
CA LEU A 18 9.17 -7.89 5.97
C LEU A 18 10.05 -7.87 7.25
N LYS A 19 10.41 -9.02 7.84
CA LYS A 19 11.12 -9.10 9.14
C LYS A 19 12.59 -8.65 9.11
N SER A 20 13.23 -8.53 7.94
CA SER A 20 14.70 -8.45 7.85
C SER A 20 15.30 -7.04 7.75
N LYS A 21 14.51 -5.98 7.58
CA LYS A 21 14.99 -4.59 7.70
C LYS A 21 14.24 -3.80 8.77
N GLY A 22 14.97 -2.92 9.46
CA GLY A 22 14.48 -2.05 10.52
C GLY A 22 13.19 -1.31 10.18
N LYS A 23 12.48 -0.85 11.21
CA LYS A 23 11.14 -0.25 11.12
C LYS A 23 11.05 0.71 9.92
N TYR A 24 10.35 0.32 8.85
CA TYR A 24 9.91 1.26 7.82
C TYR A 24 9.11 2.33 8.57
N THR A 25 9.69 3.50 8.75
CA THR A 25 9.02 4.63 9.37
C THR A 25 8.82 5.67 8.29
N PRO A 26 7.63 6.30 8.21
CA PRO A 26 7.42 7.36 7.24
C PRO A 26 8.51 8.43 7.40
N SER A 27 9.18 8.73 6.29
CA SER A 27 10.23 9.73 6.19
C SER A 27 9.62 11.06 6.57
N SER A 28 10.14 11.62 7.67
CA SER A 28 9.59 12.67 8.51
C SER A 28 8.37 12.26 9.36
N LYS A 29 8.56 12.34 10.68
CA LYS A 29 7.54 12.80 11.62
C LYS A 29 7.16 14.23 11.24
N GLU A 30 6.64 14.47 10.03
CA GLU A 30 5.78 15.62 9.82
C GLU A 30 4.64 15.37 10.79
N LYS A 31 4.64 16.08 11.93
CA LYS A 31 3.39 16.53 12.52
C LYS A 31 2.60 17.01 11.32
N THR A 32 1.67 16.20 10.84
CA THR A 32 0.69 16.67 9.89
C THR A 32 -0.12 17.63 10.75
N THR A 33 0.36 18.86 10.86
CA THR A 33 -0.48 19.98 11.22
C THR A 33 -1.47 20.02 10.09
N ILE A 34 -2.59 19.31 10.29
CA ILE A 34 -3.80 19.47 9.51
C ILE A 34 -4.32 20.84 9.93
N SER A 35 -3.60 21.91 9.59
CA SER A 35 -3.93 23.30 9.94
C SER A 35 -5.06 23.82 9.05
N ASP A 36 -5.89 22.91 8.54
CA ASP A 36 -6.97 23.17 7.62
C ASP A 36 -8.23 22.79 8.41
N GLU A 37 -8.59 23.64 9.38
CA GLU A 37 -9.75 23.45 10.28
C GLU A 37 -11.01 23.08 9.46
N SER A 38 -11.13 23.62 8.25
CA SER A 38 -12.18 23.32 7.27
C SER A 38 -12.30 21.83 6.88
N LEU A 39 -11.23 21.04 7.02
CA LEU A 39 -11.25 19.61 6.74
C LEU A 39 -11.63 18.78 7.96
N GLU A 40 -11.40 19.26 9.18
CA GLU A 40 -11.66 18.49 10.40
C GLU A 40 -13.15 18.36 10.69
N ASP A 41 -13.95 19.37 10.37
CA ASP A 41 -15.41 19.35 10.59
C ASP A 41 -16.18 18.54 9.54
N LYS A 42 -15.53 18.14 8.44
CA LYS A 42 -16.20 17.38 7.38
C LYS A 42 -16.45 15.93 7.80
N PRO A 43 -17.58 15.33 7.37
CA PRO A 43 -17.81 13.91 7.54
C PRO A 43 -16.67 13.08 6.92
N THR A 44 -16.18 12.09 7.65
CA THR A 44 -15.06 11.23 7.22
C THR A 44 -15.37 10.47 5.93
N SER A 45 -16.63 10.08 5.71
CA SER A 45 -17.10 9.48 4.46
C SER A 45 -16.93 10.41 3.25
N LYS A 46 -17.21 11.71 3.43
CA LYS A 46 -17.02 12.73 2.41
C LYS A 46 -15.54 12.98 2.15
N LEU A 47 -14.72 13.11 3.20
CA LEU A 47 -13.26 13.23 3.08
C LEU A 47 -12.64 12.06 2.32
N TYR A 48 -13.05 10.83 2.64
CA TYR A 48 -12.59 9.63 1.95
C TYR A 48 -12.95 9.68 0.46
N SER A 49 -14.22 9.96 0.15
CA SER A 49 -14.69 10.05 -1.23
C SER A 49 -13.98 11.16 -2.01
N GLU A 50 -13.75 12.32 -1.39
CA GLU A 50 -12.93 13.39 -1.97
C GLU A 50 -11.47 12.95 -2.19
N GLY A 51 -10.88 12.22 -1.23
CA GLY A 51 -9.53 11.69 -1.31
C GLY A 51 -9.36 10.76 -2.51
N VAL A 52 -10.31 9.85 -2.73
CA VAL A 52 -10.32 8.95 -3.89
C VAL A 52 -10.38 9.75 -5.20
N ARG A 53 -11.27 10.76 -5.30
CA ARG A 53 -11.34 11.61 -6.50
C ARG A 53 -10.05 12.37 -6.76
N LEU A 54 -9.42 12.90 -5.70
CA LEU A 54 -8.16 13.64 -5.80
C LEU A 54 -7.01 12.72 -6.20
N PHE A 55 -6.97 11.51 -5.67
CA PHE A 55 -6.00 10.48 -6.04
C PHE A 55 -6.10 10.13 -7.53
N VAL A 56 -7.31 9.89 -8.04
CA VAL A 56 -7.54 9.62 -9.49
C VAL A 56 -7.08 10.80 -10.34
N LYS A 57 -7.26 12.04 -9.87
CA LYS A 57 -6.75 13.27 -10.51
C LYS A 57 -5.25 13.52 -10.29
N LYS A 58 -4.53 12.60 -9.65
CA LYS A 58 -3.11 12.70 -9.28
C LYS A 58 -2.77 13.91 -8.38
N ARG A 59 -3.78 14.47 -7.72
CA ARG A 59 -3.63 15.53 -6.71
C ARG A 59 -3.23 14.92 -5.37
N TYR A 60 -2.02 14.36 -5.36
CA TYR A 60 -1.55 13.49 -4.28
C TYR A 60 -1.37 14.20 -2.95
N SER A 61 -0.98 15.48 -2.96
CA SER A 61 -0.85 16.28 -1.72
C SER A 61 -2.20 16.40 -1.00
N GLU A 62 -3.25 16.77 -1.73
CA GLU A 62 -4.59 16.97 -1.19
C GLU A 62 -5.30 15.65 -0.87
N ALA A 63 -5.02 14.60 -1.65
CA ALA A 63 -5.47 13.25 -1.34
C ALA A 63 -4.83 12.73 -0.05
N LYS A 64 -3.51 12.91 0.12
CA LYS A 64 -2.76 12.50 1.31
C LYS A 64 -3.38 13.11 2.58
N LYS A 65 -3.64 14.43 2.58
CA LYS A 65 -4.28 15.11 3.72
C LYS A 65 -5.58 14.42 4.15
N ARG A 66 -6.47 14.11 3.19
CA ARG A 66 -7.76 13.47 3.46
C ARG A 66 -7.61 12.03 3.97
N PHE A 67 -6.76 11.24 3.34
CA PHE A 67 -6.54 9.87 3.79
C PHE A 67 -5.83 9.78 5.14
N THR A 68 -5.00 10.76 5.49
CA THR A 68 -4.46 10.90 6.85
C THR A 68 -5.57 11.16 7.86
N ILE A 69 -6.51 12.07 7.57
CA ILE A 69 -7.66 12.33 8.47
C ILE A 69 -8.52 11.07 8.61
N THR A 70 -8.84 10.39 7.51
CA THR A 70 -9.72 9.20 7.57
C THR A 70 -9.06 8.04 8.28
N ASP A 71 -7.74 7.86 8.15
CA ASP A 71 -6.97 6.91 8.95
C ASP A 71 -7.01 7.26 10.45
N ILE A 72 -6.69 8.52 10.82
CA ILE A 72 -6.69 8.98 12.22
C ILE A 72 -8.08 8.82 12.86
N LYS A 73 -9.15 9.16 12.12
CA LYS A 73 -10.54 9.04 12.59
C LYS A 73 -11.11 7.62 12.45
N GLY A 74 -10.31 6.62 12.06
CA GLY A 74 -10.73 5.22 11.98
C GLY A 74 -11.73 4.90 10.86
N TYR A 75 -11.88 5.78 9.87
CA TYR A 75 -12.78 5.56 8.74
C TYR A 75 -12.07 4.77 7.62
N LYS A 76 -12.50 3.52 7.42
CA LYS A 76 -11.90 2.59 6.44
C LYS A 76 -10.37 2.56 6.54
N PRO A 77 -9.79 2.23 7.71
CA PRO A 77 -8.36 2.43 7.97
C PRO A 77 -7.49 1.58 7.04
N ALA A 78 -7.87 0.34 6.71
CA ALA A 78 -7.15 -0.48 5.73
C ALA A 78 -7.04 0.23 4.37
N ALA A 79 -8.18 0.63 3.79
CA ALA A 79 -8.21 1.28 2.49
C ALA A 79 -7.59 2.70 2.51
N SER A 80 -7.74 3.45 3.61
CA SER A 80 -7.07 4.75 3.77
C SER A 80 -5.55 4.59 3.73
N ASN A 81 -5.00 3.58 4.43
CA ASN A 81 -3.57 3.28 4.38
C ASN A 81 -3.13 2.72 3.02
N TYR A 82 -3.96 1.95 2.33
CA TYR A 82 -3.67 1.54 0.95
C TYR A 82 -3.45 2.76 0.05
N TYR A 83 -4.36 3.75 0.08
CA TYR A 83 -4.19 4.96 -0.72
C TYR A 83 -2.99 5.81 -0.28
N LEU A 84 -2.67 5.88 1.01
CA LEU A 84 -1.45 6.55 1.49
C LEU A 84 -0.19 5.85 0.94
N GLY A 85 -0.19 4.51 0.88
CA GLY A 85 0.87 3.71 0.27
C GLY A 85 0.98 3.94 -1.24
N GLU A 86 -0.13 3.94 -1.97
CA GLU A 86 -0.15 4.26 -3.40
C GLU A 86 0.39 5.67 -3.67
N ILE A 87 -0.04 6.67 -2.89
CA ILE A 87 0.47 8.04 -3.00
C ILE A 87 1.98 8.08 -2.78
N ALA A 88 2.47 7.42 -1.74
CA ALA A 88 3.90 7.33 -1.46
C ALA A 88 4.66 6.65 -2.61
N TYR A 89 4.12 5.55 -3.13
CA TYR A 89 4.68 4.83 -4.28
C TYR A 89 4.78 5.73 -5.53
N TYR A 90 3.69 6.39 -5.93
CA TYR A 90 3.70 7.26 -7.11
C TYR A 90 4.55 8.53 -6.93
N THR A 91 4.76 8.96 -5.69
CA THR A 91 5.66 10.08 -5.34
C THR A 91 7.09 9.63 -5.03
N LYS A 92 7.42 8.35 -5.29
CA LYS A 92 8.75 7.72 -5.12
C LYS A 92 9.27 7.71 -3.68
N LYS A 93 8.38 7.88 -2.70
CA LYS A 93 8.67 7.71 -1.27
C LYS A 93 8.52 6.23 -0.90
N TYR A 94 9.43 5.40 -1.38
CA TYR A 94 9.27 3.95 -1.33
C TYR A 94 9.25 3.38 0.09
N GLU A 95 10.00 3.96 1.03
CA GLU A 95 9.95 3.55 2.44
C GLU A 95 8.59 3.85 3.09
N ASP A 96 8.02 5.03 2.83
CA ASP A 96 6.66 5.40 3.25
C ASP A 96 5.63 4.45 2.64
N ALA A 97 5.80 4.09 1.36
CA ALA A 97 4.91 3.17 0.67
C ALA A 97 4.87 1.81 1.38
N ILE A 98 6.03 1.23 1.68
CA ILE A 98 6.15 -0.04 2.39
C ILE A 98 5.52 0.05 3.79
N PHE A 99 5.72 1.16 4.51
CA PHE A 99 5.08 1.39 5.81
C PHE A 99 3.55 1.36 5.72
N TYR A 100 2.97 2.15 4.81
CA TYR A 100 1.51 2.24 4.68
C TYR A 100 0.88 0.96 4.12
N PHE A 101 1.55 0.28 3.18
CA PHE A 101 1.10 -1.02 2.69
C PHE A 101 1.11 -2.08 3.78
N LYS A 102 2.17 -2.14 4.60
CA LYS A 102 2.23 -3.02 5.78
C LYS A 102 1.08 -2.72 6.74
N LYS A 103 0.78 -1.45 7.00
CA LYS A 103 -0.34 -1.06 7.85
C LYS A 103 -1.70 -1.47 7.25
N SER A 104 -1.91 -1.23 5.96
CA SER A 104 -3.13 -1.64 5.25
C SER A 104 -3.38 -3.14 5.33
N ALA A 105 -2.42 -3.94 4.88
CA ALA A 105 -2.56 -5.40 4.86
C ALA A 105 -2.59 -6.00 6.27
N GLY A 106 -1.94 -5.36 7.25
CA GLY A 106 -2.05 -5.76 8.65
C GLY A 106 -3.45 -5.55 9.27
N LEU A 107 -4.26 -4.69 8.66
CA LEU A 107 -5.66 -4.44 9.04
C LEU A 107 -6.65 -5.28 8.26
N TYR A 108 -6.40 -5.52 6.96
CA TYR A 108 -7.25 -6.34 6.11
C TYR A 108 -6.46 -6.84 4.89
N ASP A 109 -6.31 -8.16 4.78
CA ASP A 109 -5.49 -8.86 3.78
C ASP A 109 -6.31 -9.61 2.71
N GLN A 110 -7.64 -9.49 2.74
CA GLN A 110 -8.56 -10.08 1.75
C GLN A 110 -9.15 -9.03 0.78
N ALA A 111 -8.58 -7.83 0.73
CA ALA A 111 -9.09 -6.77 -0.14
C ALA A 111 -8.82 -7.08 -1.62
N SER A 112 -9.69 -6.57 -2.51
CA SER A 112 -9.52 -6.72 -3.96
C SER A 112 -8.25 -6.07 -4.52
N TYR A 113 -7.62 -5.17 -3.76
CA TYR A 113 -6.38 -4.47 -4.13
C TYR A 113 -5.10 -5.15 -3.61
N ILE A 114 -5.18 -6.30 -2.94
CA ILE A 114 -4.03 -6.90 -2.26
C ILE A 114 -2.93 -7.32 -3.23
N ASP A 115 -3.27 -7.86 -4.38
CA ASP A 115 -2.27 -8.24 -5.39
C ASP A 115 -1.50 -7.03 -5.93
N VAL A 116 -2.17 -5.88 -6.09
CA VAL A 116 -1.55 -4.59 -6.44
C VAL A 116 -0.69 -4.06 -5.29
N LEU A 117 -1.19 -4.09 -4.06
CA LEU A 117 -0.47 -3.67 -2.85
C LEU A 117 0.85 -4.45 -2.72
N LEU A 118 0.82 -5.77 -2.87
CA LEU A 118 2.00 -6.63 -2.80
C LEU A 118 2.98 -6.31 -3.93
N LEU A 119 2.49 -6.12 -5.16
CA LEU A 119 3.33 -5.74 -6.30
C LEU A 119 4.04 -4.40 -6.05
N HIS A 120 3.31 -3.38 -5.62
CA HIS A 120 3.89 -2.07 -5.36
C HIS A 120 4.83 -2.08 -4.13
N THR A 121 4.58 -2.95 -3.15
CA THR A 121 5.53 -3.22 -2.07
C THR A 121 6.83 -3.81 -2.61
N ALA A 122 6.75 -4.84 -3.46
CA ALA A 122 7.91 -5.48 -4.10
C ALA A 122 8.75 -4.48 -4.93
N ILE A 123 8.09 -3.64 -5.72
CA ILE A 123 8.76 -2.59 -6.51
C ILE A 123 9.39 -1.56 -5.58
N SER A 124 8.73 -1.18 -4.50
CA SER A 124 9.28 -0.23 -3.53
C SER A 124 10.53 -0.81 -2.86
N LEU A 125 10.52 -2.09 -2.48
CA LEU A 125 11.69 -2.80 -1.94
C LEU A 125 12.85 -2.81 -2.94
N GLU A 126 12.58 -3.16 -4.21
CA GLU A 126 13.57 -3.14 -5.29
C GLU A 126 14.20 -1.75 -5.42
N LYS A 127 13.37 -0.69 -5.43
CA LYS A 127 13.82 0.69 -5.61
C LYS A 127 14.54 1.26 -4.39
N SER A 128 14.23 0.78 -3.20
CA SER A 128 14.97 1.08 -1.96
C SER A 128 16.23 0.21 -1.79
N GLY A 129 16.59 -0.62 -2.78
CA GLY A 129 17.79 -1.46 -2.78
C GLY A 129 17.65 -2.77 -2.01
N ASP A 130 16.47 -3.10 -1.48
CA ASP A 130 16.20 -4.39 -0.86
C ASP A 130 15.77 -5.45 -1.88
N LYS A 131 16.71 -5.80 -2.76
CA LYS A 131 16.46 -6.75 -3.85
C LYS A 131 16.10 -8.15 -3.35
N ALA A 132 16.64 -8.57 -2.20
CA ALA A 132 16.36 -9.89 -1.63
C ALA A 132 14.89 -9.99 -1.18
N GLN A 133 14.39 -9.00 -0.42
CA GLN A 133 12.96 -8.97 -0.07
C GLN A 133 12.10 -8.76 -1.32
N ALA A 134 12.50 -7.90 -2.25
CA ALA A 134 11.76 -7.70 -3.50
C ALA A 134 11.57 -9.02 -4.27
N ARG A 135 12.63 -9.84 -4.38
CA ARG A 135 12.58 -11.16 -5.01
C ARG A 135 11.54 -12.05 -4.34
N ALA A 136 11.60 -12.17 -3.01
CA ALA A 136 10.66 -12.99 -2.24
C ALA A 136 9.20 -12.57 -2.47
N PHE A 137 8.92 -11.25 -2.48
CA PHE A 137 7.59 -10.75 -2.82
C PHE A 137 7.18 -11.11 -4.24
N TYR A 138 8.05 -10.91 -5.23
CA TYR A 138 7.71 -11.24 -6.62
C TYR A 138 7.44 -12.73 -6.81
N GLU A 139 8.25 -13.62 -6.23
CA GLU A 139 8.05 -15.07 -6.27
C GLU A 139 6.70 -15.46 -5.65
N ASN A 140 6.42 -14.90 -4.47
CA ASN A 140 5.16 -15.12 -3.77
C ASN A 140 3.95 -14.62 -4.59
N ILE A 141 4.05 -13.47 -5.28
CA ILE A 141 2.97 -12.99 -6.16
C ILE A 141 2.77 -13.94 -7.35
N VAL A 142 3.84 -14.46 -7.93
CA VAL A 142 3.79 -15.39 -9.07
C VAL A 142 3.12 -16.70 -8.68
N GLU A 143 3.40 -17.22 -7.49
CA GLU A 143 2.84 -18.46 -6.97
C GLU A 143 1.34 -18.32 -6.66
N ASN A 144 0.97 -17.21 -6.01
CA ASN A 144 -0.32 -17.05 -5.35
C ASN A 144 -1.38 -16.28 -6.19
N TYR A 145 -0.96 -15.42 -7.12
CA TYR A 145 -1.87 -14.61 -7.94
C TYR A 145 -1.78 -14.96 -9.43
N GLN A 146 -1.71 -16.25 -9.74
CA GLN A 146 -1.63 -16.75 -11.12
C GLN A 146 -2.78 -16.19 -11.98
N GLY A 147 -2.47 -15.83 -13.23
CA GLY A 147 -3.44 -15.22 -14.16
C GLY A 147 -3.70 -13.72 -13.93
N LYS A 148 -3.31 -13.13 -12.79
CA LYS A 148 -3.44 -11.68 -12.56
C LYS A 148 -2.34 -10.90 -13.28
N LYS A 149 -2.64 -9.62 -13.55
CA LYS A 149 -1.68 -8.66 -14.12
C LYS A 149 -0.46 -8.50 -13.21
N SER A 150 -0.65 -8.55 -11.89
CA SER A 150 0.38 -8.49 -10.87
C SER A 150 1.41 -9.62 -11.02
N ALA A 151 0.98 -10.88 -11.14
CA ALA A 151 1.86 -12.02 -11.39
C ALA A 151 2.64 -11.88 -12.71
N ARG A 152 2.00 -11.40 -13.79
CA ARG A 152 2.70 -11.15 -15.05
C ARG A 152 3.81 -10.10 -14.88
N ILE A 153 3.55 -9.00 -14.18
CA ILE A 153 4.56 -7.96 -13.92
C ILE A 153 5.67 -8.53 -13.03
N ALA A 154 5.34 -9.29 -11.98
CA ALA A 154 6.29 -9.91 -11.07
C ALA A 154 7.26 -10.86 -11.81
N LYS A 155 6.75 -11.71 -12.73
CA LYS A 155 7.59 -12.55 -13.60
C LYS A 155 8.61 -11.73 -14.40
N GLU A 156 8.16 -10.63 -15.00
CA GLU A 156 9.05 -9.76 -15.79
C GLU A 156 10.08 -9.02 -14.93
N LYS A 157 9.72 -8.69 -13.69
CA LYS A 157 10.63 -8.08 -12.72
C LYS A 157 11.70 -9.06 -12.26
N LEU A 158 11.34 -10.30 -11.94
CA LEU A 158 12.29 -11.34 -11.53
C LEU A 158 13.40 -11.59 -12.56
N LYS A 159 13.07 -11.56 -13.86
CA LYS A 159 14.05 -11.71 -14.95
C LYS A 159 15.11 -10.61 -14.98
N LYS A 160 14.85 -9.45 -14.38
CA LYS A 160 15.68 -8.24 -14.46
C LYS A 160 16.35 -7.87 -13.14
N LEU A 161 16.10 -8.64 -12.07
CA LEU A 161 16.42 -8.27 -10.68
C LEU A 161 17.82 -8.72 -10.25
#